data_AF-A0A345Z3P8-F1
#
_entry.id   AF-A0A345Z3P8-F1
#
_cell.length_a   1.000
_cell.length_b   1.000
_cell.length_c   1.000
_cell.angle_alpha   90.00
_cell.angle_beta   90.00
_cell.angle_gamma   90.00
#
_symmetry.space_group_name_H-M   'P 1'
#
loop_
_entity.id
_entity.type
_entity.pdbx_description
1 polymer ?
#
loop_
_entity_poly.entity_id
_entity_poly.type
_entity_poly.pdbx_seq_one_letter_code
_entity_poly.pdbx_strand_id
1 'polypeptide(L)'
;MKKLLSILASLGVTASVGSAVVACEDTTKGIIKLDKLKSAEFEAKDSKTLTIESVNANINSISGLEGINPNEVTLSNFKTNNADKKFTVDIAAKAASKTVSGKVAALNISVVEYKKKSLIDLVKTLDLGEISIKDKLPTSEELVGAIKAKNYSSVLNNGLDVKEDYAFDKITENGAILKATQKSGYFIVDSQVSLTYKVRVEADVQKNLSDLIKVAAIGEVQIAGDKPTIEEISTALLAKNPDLVKYKDQVEFKFKGDENKLIVSVKKDAKNLVANGVVEVSFTTKKAPKKLDEIIIVKNLETIEVEKSIPTEQQILDSLVALNKGLEVFKNEIVVQKGITTKSAIVAAKDDATLLVPKTSVKLEFSVNSKLPKLSSLIKQTDLGKIEEIEGDNNGETVKVPLAKLNPEIANYINELVISPDYSEGKSIIKVKDSSEKLFIDDQIEVTYQIIENNVEPEAPVEPETPVNIAKPADSAKPVAPVNVSKPADSAKPVAPVNVSKPADSAKPVVSSNS
;
A
#
# COMPACT_ATOMS: atom_id res chain seq x y z
N MET A 1 41.63 -55.87 43.28
CA MET A 1 41.32 -55.08 42.06
C MET A 1 42.51 -55.11 41.10
N LYS A 2 42.76 -56.27 40.48
CA LYS A 2 43.94 -56.55 39.61
C LYS A 2 43.55 -56.68 38.13
N LYS A 3 42.55 -55.92 37.65
CA LYS A 3 42.07 -55.99 36.25
C LYS A 3 41.66 -54.64 35.67
N LEU A 4 42.46 -53.60 35.87
CA LEU A 4 42.25 -52.31 35.20
C LEU A 4 43.51 -51.70 34.55
N LEU A 5 44.66 -52.39 34.58
CA LEU A 5 45.93 -51.90 34.04
C LEU A 5 46.36 -52.51 32.69
N SER A 6 45.55 -53.38 32.06
CA SER A 6 45.95 -54.08 30.82
C SER A 6 45.30 -53.57 29.53
N ILE A 7 44.70 -52.37 29.52
CA ILE A 7 44.01 -51.82 28.33
C ILE A 7 44.73 -50.59 27.75
N LEU A 8 45.87 -50.17 28.31
CA LEU A 8 46.68 -49.07 27.72
C LEU A 8 47.86 -49.53 26.84
N ALA A 9 47.98 -50.83 26.54
CA ALA A 9 49.13 -51.39 25.82
C ALA A 9 48.85 -51.76 24.33
N SER A 10 47.71 -51.37 23.75
CA SER A 10 47.31 -51.86 22.41
C SER A 10 46.89 -50.78 21.40
N LEU A 11 47.43 -49.57 21.48
CA LEU A 11 47.39 -48.62 20.35
C LEU A 11 48.77 -47.99 20.21
N GLY A 12 49.58 -48.64 19.38
CA GLY A 12 50.91 -48.17 19.02
C GLY A 12 50.85 -46.81 18.35
N VAL A 13 51.37 -45.80 19.03
CA VAL A 13 51.82 -44.55 18.43
C VAL A 13 53.31 -44.47 18.71
N THR A 14 54.09 -44.72 17.68
CA THR A 14 55.53 -44.51 17.66
C THR A 14 55.83 -43.04 17.94
N ALA A 15 56.42 -42.76 19.09
CA ALA A 15 57.03 -41.49 19.39
C ALA A 15 58.27 -41.31 18.49
N SER A 16 58.21 -40.35 17.55
CA SER A 16 59.43 -39.70 17.09
C SER A 16 59.71 -38.54 18.05
N VAL A 17 60.79 -38.70 18.79
CA VAL A 17 61.35 -37.69 19.69
C VAL A 17 61.93 -36.55 18.86
N GLY A 18 61.38 -35.35 19.10
CA GLY A 18 61.82 -34.10 18.50
C GLY A 18 61.17 -32.92 19.21
N SER A 19 61.04 -33.01 20.54
CA SER A 19 60.56 -31.90 21.37
C SER A 19 61.66 -30.85 21.47
N ALA A 20 61.67 -29.87 20.57
CA ALA A 20 61.98 -28.53 21.01
C ALA A 20 60.79 -28.12 21.87
N VAL A 21 61.02 -28.10 23.19
CA VAL A 21 60.15 -27.41 24.14
C VAL A 21 60.14 -25.96 23.68
N VAL A 22 59.15 -25.59 22.88
CA VAL A 22 58.78 -24.19 22.71
C VAL A 22 58.28 -23.81 24.10
N ALA A 23 59.15 -23.13 24.84
CA ALA A 23 58.77 -22.41 26.02
C ALA A 23 57.53 -21.60 25.64
N CYS A 24 56.39 -21.92 26.27
CA CYS A 24 55.37 -20.90 26.45
C CYS A 24 56.08 -19.72 27.08
N GLU A 25 56.38 -18.70 26.28
CA GLU A 25 56.61 -17.38 26.83
C GLU A 25 55.35 -17.04 27.60
N ASP A 26 55.51 -17.06 28.92
CA ASP A 26 54.58 -16.56 29.90
C ASP A 26 54.41 -15.05 29.63
N THR A 27 53.56 -14.67 28.69
CA THR A 27 53.14 -13.27 28.52
C THR A 27 52.09 -12.91 29.56
N THR A 28 52.36 -13.16 30.84
CA THR A 28 51.67 -12.45 31.91
C THR A 28 52.18 -11.01 31.91
N LYS A 29 51.61 -10.16 31.04
CA LYS A 29 51.47 -8.75 31.40
C LYS A 29 50.64 -8.76 32.70
N GLY A 30 51.29 -8.43 33.81
CA GLY A 30 50.63 -8.39 35.11
C GLY A 30 49.38 -7.52 35.06
N ILE A 31 48.35 -7.91 35.83
CA ILE A 31 47.10 -7.14 35.98
C ILE A 31 47.44 -5.68 36.28
N ILE A 32 46.93 -4.76 35.46
CA ILE A 32 47.13 -3.32 35.66
C ILE A 32 46.39 -2.90 36.93
N LYS A 33 47.12 -2.28 37.85
CA LYS A 33 46.61 -1.83 39.15
C LYS A 33 46.29 -0.35 39.08
N LEU A 34 45.00 0.01 39.03
CA LEU A 34 44.54 1.39 38.85
C LEU A 34 44.97 2.32 39.99
N ASP A 35 45.12 1.79 41.21
CA ASP A 35 45.58 2.50 42.40
C ASP A 35 47.01 3.07 42.25
N LYS A 36 47.78 2.60 41.26
CA LYS A 36 49.12 3.11 40.95
C LYS A 36 49.11 4.32 40.01
N LEU A 37 48.00 4.62 39.35
CA LEU A 37 47.89 5.77 38.45
C LEU A 37 47.69 7.05 39.28
N LYS A 38 48.72 7.90 39.31
CA LYS A 38 48.68 9.20 40.01
C LYS A 38 48.27 10.35 39.07
N SER A 39 48.74 10.27 37.83
CA SER A 39 48.41 11.17 36.72
C SER A 39 48.66 10.43 35.42
N ALA A 40 47.99 10.84 34.35
CA ALA A 40 48.19 10.26 33.03
C ALA A 40 48.11 11.31 31.92
N GLU A 41 48.45 10.89 30.71
CA GLU A 41 48.33 11.68 29.49
C GLU A 41 47.31 11.02 28.57
N PHE A 42 46.54 11.82 27.85
CA PHE A 42 45.58 11.36 26.84
C PHE A 42 45.96 11.95 25.49
N GLU A 43 46.39 11.10 24.56
CA GLU A 43 46.74 11.53 23.22
C GLU A 43 45.49 11.77 22.37
N ALA A 44 45.33 12.99 21.84
CA ALA A 44 44.23 13.36 20.96
C ALA A 44 44.74 14.04 19.68
N LYS A 45 44.18 13.64 18.52
CA LYS A 45 44.56 14.18 17.20
C LYS A 45 43.77 15.45 16.84
N ASP A 46 42.52 15.55 17.28
CA ASP A 46 41.65 16.70 17.06
C ASP A 46 41.30 17.37 18.40
N SER A 47 41.20 18.69 18.43
CA SER A 47 40.81 19.51 19.59
C SER A 47 39.31 19.46 19.92
N LYS A 48 38.62 18.39 19.52
CA LYS A 48 37.18 18.21 19.79
C LYS A 48 36.91 18.20 21.30
N THR A 49 35.72 18.65 21.68
CA THR A 49 35.25 18.60 23.06
C THR A 49 35.26 17.16 23.58
N LEU A 50 36.04 16.90 24.63
CA LEU A 50 36.06 15.60 25.29
C LEU A 50 34.77 15.39 26.08
N THR A 51 34.16 14.21 25.90
CA THR A 51 33.01 13.76 26.70
C THR A 51 33.39 12.48 27.43
N ILE A 52 32.62 12.11 28.45
CA ILE A 52 32.88 10.87 29.19
C ILE A 52 32.75 9.64 28.28
N GLU A 53 31.83 9.66 27.31
CA GLU A 53 31.65 8.58 26.33
C GLU A 53 32.85 8.48 25.39
N SER A 54 33.36 9.62 24.90
CA SER A 54 34.52 9.63 23.99
C SER A 54 35.79 9.18 24.70
N VAL A 55 35.98 9.55 25.96
CA VAL A 55 37.10 9.07 26.80
C VAL A 55 36.93 7.59 27.13
N ASN A 56 35.72 7.11 27.44
CA ASN A 56 35.46 5.70 27.72
C ASN A 56 35.76 4.81 26.50
N ALA A 57 35.31 5.21 25.31
CA ALA A 57 35.61 4.51 24.06
C ALA A 57 37.11 4.51 23.72
N ASN A 58 37.85 5.52 24.22
CA ASN A 58 39.27 5.72 23.98
C ASN A 58 40.14 5.50 25.23
N ILE A 59 39.68 4.69 26.20
CA ILE A 59 40.38 4.57 27.49
C ILE A 59 41.84 4.13 27.34
N ASN A 60 42.15 3.35 26.31
CA ASN A 60 43.50 2.88 26.03
C ASN A 60 44.45 3.93 25.46
N SER A 61 43.94 5.12 25.15
CA SER A 61 44.76 6.29 24.82
C SER A 61 45.24 7.02 26.08
N ILE A 62 44.79 6.62 27.29
CA ILE A 62 45.32 7.10 28.56
C ILE A 62 46.61 6.33 28.88
N SER A 63 47.69 7.06 29.15
CA SER A 63 48.97 6.45 29.48
C SER A 63 48.88 5.56 30.73
N GLY A 64 49.46 4.36 30.65
CA GLY A 64 49.36 3.32 31.68
C GLY A 64 48.10 2.45 31.62
N LEU A 65 47.19 2.70 30.67
CA LEU A 65 46.01 1.87 30.39
C LEU A 65 46.07 1.21 28.99
N GLU A 66 47.25 1.16 28.37
CA GLU A 66 47.40 0.65 27.01
C GLU A 66 47.07 -0.85 26.91
N GLY A 67 46.11 -1.19 26.03
CA GLY A 67 45.73 -2.57 25.75
C GLY A 67 44.62 -3.14 26.63
N ILE A 68 44.03 -2.35 27.53
CA ILE A 68 42.87 -2.75 28.34
C ILE A 68 41.61 -2.87 27.46
N ASN A 69 40.74 -3.83 27.71
CA ASN A 69 39.45 -3.81 27.03
C ASN A 69 38.58 -2.69 27.65
N PRO A 70 38.05 -1.71 26.88
CA PRO A 70 37.23 -0.63 27.44
C PRO A 70 36.01 -1.14 28.25
N ASN A 71 35.54 -2.35 27.96
CA ASN A 71 34.45 -2.97 28.70
C ASN A 71 34.85 -3.45 30.11
N GLU A 72 36.12 -3.49 30.47
CA GLU A 72 36.64 -3.88 31.79
C GLU A 72 36.71 -2.74 32.80
N VAL A 73 36.40 -1.50 32.40
CA VAL A 73 36.40 -0.35 33.30
C VAL A 73 35.08 0.42 33.25
N THR A 74 34.83 1.20 34.29
CA THR A 74 33.76 2.19 34.33
C THR A 74 34.36 3.56 34.61
N LEU A 75 33.85 4.57 33.91
CA LEU A 75 34.18 5.97 34.14
C LEU A 75 33.02 6.67 34.85
N SER A 76 33.36 7.54 35.80
CA SER A 76 32.39 8.41 36.48
C SER A 76 33.04 9.74 36.87
N ASN A 77 32.21 10.70 37.31
CA ASN A 77 32.67 11.99 37.83
C ASN A 77 33.61 12.76 36.86
N PHE A 78 33.35 12.64 35.56
CA PHE A 78 34.12 13.31 34.52
C PHE A 78 33.98 14.83 34.61
N LYS A 79 35.11 15.54 34.67
CA LYS A 79 35.20 17.00 34.66
C LYS A 79 36.27 17.41 33.67
N THR A 80 35.91 18.27 32.71
CA THR A 80 36.87 18.78 31.73
C THR A 80 37.18 20.26 31.97
N ASN A 81 38.43 20.63 31.75
CA ASN A 81 38.88 22.00 31.60
C ASN A 81 39.59 22.11 30.25
N ASN A 82 38.81 22.50 29.24
CA ASN A 82 39.28 22.60 27.86
C ASN A 82 40.34 23.70 27.68
N ALA A 83 40.34 24.75 28.51
CA ALA A 83 41.31 25.83 28.44
C ALA A 83 42.72 25.34 28.82
N ASP A 84 42.81 24.50 29.86
CA ASP A 84 44.07 23.95 30.35
C ASP A 84 44.44 22.60 29.71
N LYS A 85 43.66 22.14 28.72
CA LYS A 85 43.81 20.82 28.09
C LYS A 85 43.89 19.70 29.12
N LYS A 86 43.01 19.72 30.13
CA LYS A 86 43.00 18.74 31.22
C LYS A 86 41.60 18.22 31.50
N PHE A 87 41.53 16.99 31.98
CA PHE A 87 40.30 16.47 32.56
C PHE A 87 40.61 15.59 33.77
N THR A 88 39.59 15.44 34.61
CA THR A 88 39.62 14.58 35.79
C THR A 88 38.51 13.55 35.65
N VAL A 89 38.80 12.29 35.98
CA VAL A 89 37.83 11.20 35.90
C VAL A 89 38.08 10.15 36.98
N ASP A 90 37.02 9.52 37.46
CA ASP A 90 37.11 8.33 38.30
C ASP A 90 37.15 7.10 37.39
N ILE A 91 38.09 6.19 37.66
CA ILE A 91 38.22 4.93 36.91
C ILE A 91 38.15 3.77 37.90
N ALA A 92 37.25 2.82 37.64
CA ALA A 92 37.15 1.60 38.42
C ALA A 92 37.15 0.38 37.50
N ALA A 93 37.86 -0.69 37.90
CA ALA A 93 37.76 -1.98 37.26
C ALA A 93 36.40 -2.62 37.57
N LYS A 94 35.77 -3.24 36.57
CA LYS A 94 34.56 -4.03 36.78
C LYS A 94 34.87 -5.34 37.51
N ALA A 95 33.85 -5.91 38.15
CA ALA A 95 34.00 -7.15 38.93
C ALA A 95 34.50 -8.35 38.09
N ALA A 96 34.20 -8.39 36.80
CA ALA A 96 34.59 -9.46 35.88
C ALA A 96 35.87 -9.16 35.06
N SER A 97 36.59 -8.09 35.39
CA SER A 97 37.79 -7.67 34.66
C SER A 97 38.94 -8.65 34.85
N LYS A 98 39.67 -8.91 33.77
CA LYS A 98 40.77 -9.90 33.73
C LYS A 98 42.14 -9.24 33.63
N THR A 99 42.18 -8.01 33.10
CA THR A 99 43.41 -7.30 32.75
C THR A 99 43.69 -6.10 33.65
N VAL A 100 42.68 -5.64 34.39
CA VAL A 100 42.73 -4.46 35.24
C VAL A 100 42.05 -4.70 36.59
N SER A 101 42.55 -4.07 37.64
CA SER A 101 42.00 -4.17 39.00
C SER A 101 42.11 -2.85 39.77
N GLY A 102 41.29 -2.72 40.81
CA GLY A 102 41.30 -1.57 41.71
C GLY A 102 40.40 -0.42 41.27
N LYS A 103 40.57 0.74 41.90
CA LYS A 103 39.91 2.00 41.54
C LYS A 103 40.87 3.17 41.78
N VAL A 104 40.72 4.20 40.97
CA VAL A 104 41.33 5.52 41.20
C VAL A 104 40.23 6.57 41.15
N ALA A 105 40.15 7.37 42.21
CA ALA A 105 39.27 8.53 42.26
C ALA A 105 40.03 9.77 41.82
N ALA A 106 39.39 10.61 41.02
CA ALA A 106 39.90 11.87 40.51
C ALA A 106 41.29 11.76 39.85
N LEU A 107 41.46 10.83 38.89
CA LEU A 107 42.68 10.74 38.10
C LEU A 107 42.82 12.00 37.24
N ASN A 108 43.92 12.72 37.42
CA ASN A 108 44.24 13.92 36.65
C ASN A 108 44.91 13.55 35.33
N ILE A 109 44.33 13.99 34.21
CA ILE A 109 44.78 13.64 32.87
C ILE A 109 45.04 14.89 32.05
N SER A 110 46.24 14.98 31.47
CA SER A 110 46.63 16.03 30.53
C SER A 110 46.42 15.57 29.10
N VAL A 111 45.77 16.39 28.28
CA VAL A 111 45.56 16.11 26.86
C VAL A 111 46.79 16.56 26.08
N VAL A 112 47.43 15.62 25.41
CA VAL A 112 48.64 15.85 24.61
C VAL A 112 48.33 15.63 23.12
N GLU A 113 49.10 16.29 22.26
CA GLU A 113 48.95 16.14 20.81
C GLU A 113 49.38 14.75 20.35
N TYR A 114 48.56 14.11 19.52
CA TYR A 114 48.85 12.80 18.97
C TYR A 114 50.05 12.84 18.01
N LYS A 115 50.99 11.91 18.21
CA LYS A 115 52.11 11.65 17.31
C LYS A 115 51.91 10.32 16.60
N LYS A 116 52.16 10.28 15.29
CA LYS A 116 52.06 9.05 14.49
C LYS A 116 52.93 7.95 15.10
N LYS A 117 52.40 6.73 15.19
CA LYS A 117 53.06 5.55 15.75
C LYS A 117 53.25 4.48 14.69
N SER A 118 54.27 3.63 14.85
CA SER A 118 54.48 2.50 13.96
C SER A 118 53.39 1.44 14.17
N LEU A 119 52.98 0.72 13.13
CA LEU A 119 52.00 -0.36 13.25
C LEU A 119 52.44 -1.44 14.24
N ILE A 120 53.74 -1.77 14.33
CA ILE A 120 54.26 -2.75 15.30
C ILE A 120 54.16 -2.26 16.76
N ASP A 121 54.09 -0.94 16.96
CA ASP A 121 53.91 -0.37 18.29
C ASP A 121 52.44 -0.41 18.74
N LEU A 122 51.51 -0.50 17.79
CA LEU A 122 50.07 -0.47 18.04
C LEU A 122 49.42 -1.87 17.99
N VAL A 123 49.91 -2.74 17.10
CA VAL A 123 49.41 -4.12 16.93
C VAL A 123 50.31 -5.06 17.75
N LYS A 124 49.92 -5.29 19.00
CA LYS A 124 50.67 -6.11 19.96
C LYS A 124 50.37 -7.61 19.85
N THR A 125 49.17 -7.97 19.41
CA THR A 125 48.72 -9.34 19.17
C THR A 125 48.72 -9.59 17.67
N LEU A 126 49.72 -10.35 17.19
CA LEU A 126 49.91 -10.67 15.77
C LEU A 126 49.12 -11.90 15.31
N ASP A 127 48.84 -12.82 16.23
CA ASP A 127 47.96 -13.96 16.00
C ASP A 127 46.50 -13.57 16.26
N LEU A 128 45.72 -13.47 15.19
CA LEU A 128 44.33 -13.08 15.26
C LEU A 128 43.41 -14.26 15.62
N GLY A 129 43.94 -15.49 15.69
CA GLY A 129 43.19 -16.71 15.95
C GLY A 129 42.36 -17.15 14.74
N GLU A 130 41.21 -17.77 15.00
CA GLU A 130 40.27 -18.18 13.96
C GLU A 130 39.40 -17.00 13.51
N ILE A 131 39.34 -16.77 12.20
CA ILE A 131 38.52 -15.73 11.56
C ILE A 131 37.46 -16.43 10.70
N SER A 132 36.19 -16.13 10.97
CA SER A 132 35.07 -16.54 10.13
C SER A 132 35.04 -15.72 8.84
N ILE A 133 35.03 -16.38 7.69
CA ILE A 133 35.06 -15.74 6.36
C ILE A 133 33.97 -16.29 5.45
N LYS A 134 33.46 -15.47 4.53
CA LYS A 134 32.41 -15.91 3.58
C LYS A 134 32.94 -16.63 2.35
N ASP A 135 34.15 -16.26 1.92
CA ASP A 135 34.79 -16.76 0.70
C ASP A 135 36.10 -17.49 1.03
N LYS A 136 36.93 -17.79 0.02
CA LYS A 136 38.18 -18.54 0.18
C LYS A 136 39.26 -17.78 0.98
N LEU A 137 39.24 -16.45 0.95
CA LEU A 137 40.20 -15.57 1.63
C LEU A 137 39.45 -14.49 2.43
N PRO A 138 40.00 -14.02 3.56
CA PRO A 138 39.41 -12.93 4.31
C PRO A 138 39.47 -11.61 3.54
N THR A 139 38.43 -10.81 3.70
CA THR A 139 38.36 -9.43 3.24
C THR A 139 39.14 -8.49 4.16
N SER A 140 39.50 -7.30 3.66
CA SER A 140 40.13 -6.24 4.47
C SER A 140 39.28 -5.87 5.69
N GLU A 141 37.95 -5.80 5.52
CA GLU A 141 37.02 -5.52 6.60
C GLU A 141 37.01 -6.61 7.68
N GLU A 142 37.01 -7.89 7.28
CA GLU A 142 37.08 -9.02 8.22
C GLU A 142 38.40 -9.02 8.99
N LEU A 143 39.52 -8.75 8.31
CA LEU A 143 40.83 -8.62 8.96
C LEU A 143 40.89 -7.44 9.93
N VAL A 144 40.35 -6.27 9.56
CA VAL A 144 40.25 -5.13 10.48
C VAL A 144 39.43 -5.49 11.71
N GLY A 145 38.27 -6.10 11.54
CA GLY A 145 37.44 -6.55 12.66
C GLY A 145 38.21 -7.46 13.62
N ALA A 146 38.93 -8.45 13.07
CA ALA A 146 39.76 -9.37 13.84
C ALA A 146 40.93 -8.65 14.57
N ILE A 147 41.62 -7.71 13.90
CA ILE A 147 42.68 -6.91 14.51
C ILE A 147 42.14 -6.11 15.70
N LYS A 148 41.04 -5.38 15.52
CA LYS A 148 40.42 -4.57 16.60
C LYS A 148 39.98 -5.43 17.78
N ALA A 149 39.45 -6.62 17.51
CA ALA A 149 39.00 -7.55 18.54
C ALA A 149 40.16 -8.11 19.41
N LYS A 150 41.38 -8.17 18.85
CA LYS A 150 42.58 -8.71 19.52
C LYS A 150 43.54 -7.64 20.03
N ASN A 151 43.44 -6.43 19.49
CA ASN A 151 44.29 -5.30 19.78
C ASN A 151 43.40 -4.12 20.16
N TYR A 152 43.01 -4.04 21.43
CA TYR A 152 42.08 -3.02 21.96
C TYR A 152 42.64 -1.57 21.92
N SER A 153 43.58 -1.24 21.05
CA SER A 153 44.15 0.11 20.94
C SER A 153 43.19 1.05 20.23
N SER A 154 42.72 2.08 20.92
CA SER A 154 41.79 3.06 20.33
C SER A 154 42.45 3.89 19.24
N VAL A 155 43.75 4.19 19.37
CA VAL A 155 44.56 4.81 18.30
C VAL A 155 44.60 3.92 17.05
N LEU A 156 44.85 2.61 17.23
CA LEU A 156 44.82 1.64 16.14
C LEU A 156 43.44 1.61 15.48
N ASN A 157 42.37 1.52 16.29
CA ASN A 157 41.00 1.45 15.79
C ASN A 157 40.64 2.69 14.97
N ASN A 158 40.96 3.89 15.47
CA ASN A 158 40.72 5.16 14.79
C ASN A 158 41.45 5.24 13.45
N GLY A 159 42.71 4.76 13.38
CA GLY A 159 43.44 4.69 12.11
C GLY A 159 42.88 3.63 11.16
N LEU A 160 42.41 2.49 11.66
CA LEU A 160 41.78 1.43 10.85
C LEU A 160 40.34 1.78 10.41
N ASP A 161 39.71 2.78 11.01
CA ASP A 161 38.43 3.34 10.56
C ASP A 161 38.58 4.27 9.34
N VAL A 162 39.79 4.77 9.10
CA VAL A 162 40.14 5.57 7.91
C VAL A 162 40.75 4.64 6.86
N LYS A 163 39.94 4.20 5.89
CA LYS A 163 40.38 3.23 4.85
C LYS A 163 41.58 3.72 4.04
N GLU A 164 41.79 5.03 3.95
CA GLU A 164 42.93 5.64 3.27
C GLU A 164 44.24 5.49 4.05
N ASP A 165 44.21 5.21 5.35
CA ASP A 165 45.39 5.20 6.22
C ASP A 165 46.15 3.88 6.22
N TYR A 166 45.53 2.80 5.76
CA TYR A 166 46.13 1.46 5.71
C TYR A 166 45.81 0.71 4.42
N ALA A 167 46.59 -0.32 4.14
CA ALA A 167 46.32 -1.30 3.10
C ALA A 167 46.74 -2.68 3.59
N PHE A 168 46.10 -3.72 3.06
CA PHE A 168 46.59 -5.09 3.20
C PHE A 168 47.35 -5.49 1.95
N ASP A 169 48.52 -6.08 2.14
CA ASP A 169 49.32 -6.73 1.11
C ASP A 169 49.42 -8.24 1.44
N LYS A 170 49.55 -9.07 0.42
CA LYS A 170 49.72 -10.53 0.52
C LYS A 170 48.71 -11.21 1.46
N ILE A 171 47.41 -11.00 1.25
CA ILE A 171 46.37 -11.77 1.95
C ILE A 171 46.42 -13.22 1.47
N THR A 172 46.55 -14.16 2.41
CA THR A 172 46.62 -15.61 2.20
C THR A 172 45.67 -16.35 3.15
N GLU A 173 45.57 -17.66 3.07
CA GLU A 173 44.68 -18.45 3.94
C GLU A 173 45.10 -18.47 5.42
N ASN A 174 46.34 -18.07 5.73
CA ASN A 174 46.89 -18.13 7.09
C ASN A 174 47.61 -16.86 7.54
N GLY A 175 47.59 -15.80 6.73
CA GLY A 175 48.27 -14.55 7.08
C GLY A 175 48.04 -13.40 6.11
N ALA A 176 48.33 -12.19 6.58
CA ALA A 176 48.28 -10.97 5.80
C ALA A 176 49.32 -9.97 6.30
N ILE A 177 49.72 -9.01 5.46
CA ILE A 177 50.58 -7.90 5.86
C ILE A 177 49.75 -6.62 5.90
N LEU A 178 49.57 -6.03 7.08
CA LEU A 178 48.98 -4.70 7.23
C LEU A 178 50.09 -3.66 7.04
N LYS A 179 49.86 -2.67 6.17
CA LYS A 179 50.79 -1.58 5.85
C LYS A 179 50.13 -0.23 6.04
N ALA A 180 50.88 0.74 6.56
CA ALA A 180 50.48 2.14 6.57
C ALA A 180 50.65 2.74 5.16
N THR A 181 49.67 3.53 4.71
CA THR A 181 49.77 4.20 3.41
C THR A 181 50.53 5.52 3.50
N GLN A 182 50.90 6.06 2.33
CA GLN A 182 51.47 7.40 2.19
C GLN A 182 50.54 8.53 2.65
N LYS A 183 49.22 8.26 2.69
CA LYS A 183 48.20 9.23 3.14
C LYS A 183 47.94 9.13 4.65
N SER A 184 48.57 8.18 5.34
CA SER A 184 48.23 7.86 6.72
C SER A 184 48.36 9.05 7.64
N GLY A 185 47.26 9.44 8.26
CA GLY A 185 47.24 10.45 9.31
C GLY A 185 47.53 9.86 10.69
N TYR A 186 47.38 8.56 10.89
CA TYR A 186 47.56 7.90 12.19
C TYR A 186 48.86 7.09 12.31
N PHE A 187 49.34 6.49 11.24
CA PHE A 187 50.48 5.56 11.27
C PHE A 187 51.74 6.17 10.65
N ILE A 188 52.91 5.75 11.11
CA ILE A 188 54.18 6.09 10.45
C ILE A 188 54.15 5.47 9.04
N VAL A 189 54.41 6.30 8.03
CA VAL A 189 54.42 5.91 6.62
C VAL A 189 55.40 4.75 6.41
N ASP A 190 55.02 3.79 5.56
CA ASP A 190 55.78 2.56 5.27
C ASP A 190 55.98 1.59 6.46
N SER A 191 55.42 1.89 7.64
CA SER A 191 55.35 0.90 8.70
C SER A 191 54.46 -0.27 8.28
N GLN A 192 54.84 -1.48 8.68
CA GLN A 192 54.12 -2.71 8.33
C GLN A 192 54.17 -3.72 9.47
N VAL A 193 53.18 -4.61 9.53
CA VAL A 193 53.12 -5.70 10.49
C VAL A 193 52.57 -6.95 9.80
N SER A 194 53.17 -8.11 10.10
CA SER A 194 52.71 -9.40 9.62
C SER A 194 51.73 -10.01 10.62
N LEU A 195 50.60 -10.48 10.12
CA LEU A 195 49.51 -11.05 10.88
C LEU A 195 49.37 -12.53 10.53
N THR A 196 49.01 -13.33 11.52
CA THR A 196 48.72 -14.76 11.36
C THR A 196 47.31 -15.06 11.83
N TYR A 197 46.66 -16.01 11.17
CA TYR A 197 45.30 -16.44 11.50
C TYR A 197 45.00 -17.82 10.94
N LYS A 198 43.87 -18.39 11.36
CA LYS A 198 43.24 -19.55 10.73
C LYS A 198 41.91 -19.10 10.12
N VAL A 199 41.63 -19.53 8.90
CA VAL A 199 40.35 -19.26 8.27
C VAL A 199 39.35 -20.36 8.59
N ARG A 200 38.15 -19.97 8.98
CA ARG A 200 36.97 -20.83 8.99
C ARG A 200 36.01 -20.27 7.97
N VAL A 201 35.89 -20.93 6.83
CA VAL A 201 34.86 -20.57 5.85
C VAL A 201 33.51 -20.85 6.49
N GLU A 202 32.63 -19.86 6.55
CA GLU A 202 31.22 -20.03 6.93
C GLU A 202 30.46 -20.78 5.83
N ALA A 203 30.84 -22.04 5.61
CA ALA A 203 29.85 -23.04 5.25
C ALA A 203 29.27 -23.59 6.56
N ASP A 204 27.96 -23.88 6.57
CA ASP A 204 27.31 -24.76 7.55
C ASP A 204 26.93 -24.18 8.93
N VAL A 205 26.04 -23.20 8.94
CA VAL A 205 24.79 -23.46 9.67
C VAL A 205 23.69 -23.57 8.65
N GLN A 206 23.58 -24.77 8.06
CA GLN A 206 22.44 -25.11 7.21
C GLN A 206 21.15 -24.78 7.97
N LYS A 207 20.28 -24.00 7.34
CA LYS A 207 18.97 -23.67 7.92
C LYS A 207 17.98 -24.77 7.59
N ASN A 208 17.13 -25.14 8.54
CA ASN A 208 16.00 -26.00 8.23
C ASN A 208 15.00 -25.21 7.39
N LEU A 209 14.42 -25.84 6.37
CA LEU A 209 13.40 -25.22 5.55
C LEU A 209 12.18 -24.77 6.37
N SER A 210 11.85 -25.50 7.45
CA SER A 210 10.79 -25.15 8.41
C SER A 210 11.07 -23.86 9.19
N ASP A 211 12.34 -23.49 9.39
CA ASP A 211 12.69 -22.25 10.10
C ASP A 211 12.47 -21.02 9.21
N LEU A 212 12.46 -21.23 7.88
CA LEU A 212 12.25 -20.21 6.86
C LEU A 212 10.77 -20.07 6.46
N ILE A 213 10.00 -21.16 6.54
CA ILE A 213 8.56 -21.20 6.23
C ILE A 213 7.77 -21.23 7.54
N LYS A 214 7.60 -20.05 8.14
CA LYS A 214 6.83 -19.86 9.38
C LYS A 214 5.32 -19.84 9.15
N VAL A 215 4.90 -19.47 7.94
CA VAL A 215 3.49 -19.40 7.50
C VAL A 215 3.28 -20.41 6.39
N ALA A 216 2.94 -21.65 6.78
CA ALA A 216 2.63 -22.73 5.84
C ALA A 216 1.18 -22.66 5.31
N ALA A 217 0.25 -22.05 6.06
CA ALA A 217 -1.09 -21.75 5.60
C ALA A 217 -1.13 -20.30 5.07
N ILE A 218 -0.94 -20.13 3.77
CA ILE A 218 -0.77 -18.79 3.16
C ILE A 218 -2.09 -18.07 2.87
N GLY A 219 -3.22 -18.76 3.07
CA GLY A 219 -4.57 -18.24 2.92
C GLY A 219 -5.07 -18.28 1.47
N GLU A 220 -5.95 -17.34 1.14
CA GLU A 220 -6.53 -17.20 -0.20
C GLU A 220 -5.55 -16.52 -1.16
N VAL A 221 -5.30 -17.17 -2.29
CA VAL A 221 -4.39 -16.70 -3.36
C VAL A 221 -5.19 -16.40 -4.61
N GLN A 222 -4.96 -15.22 -5.18
CA GLN A 222 -5.58 -14.85 -6.45
C GLN A 222 -4.91 -15.59 -7.62
N ILE A 223 -5.73 -16.18 -8.49
CA ILE A 223 -5.28 -16.91 -9.68
C ILE A 223 -5.93 -16.34 -10.95
N ALA A 224 -5.20 -16.29 -12.06
CA ALA A 224 -5.70 -15.81 -13.34
C ALA A 224 -6.54 -16.87 -14.09
N GLY A 225 -6.20 -18.15 -13.92
CA GLY A 225 -6.82 -19.28 -14.61
C GLY A 225 -7.87 -20.04 -13.81
N ASP A 226 -8.26 -21.22 -14.31
CA ASP A 226 -9.10 -22.18 -13.59
C ASP A 226 -8.33 -22.95 -12.53
N LYS A 227 -7.00 -23.02 -12.68
CA LYS A 227 -6.09 -23.77 -11.81
C LYS A 227 -4.91 -22.88 -11.40
N PRO A 228 -4.40 -23.01 -10.17
CA PRO A 228 -3.25 -22.26 -9.71
C PRO A 228 -1.98 -22.67 -10.46
N THR A 229 -1.14 -21.69 -10.78
CA THR A 229 0.22 -21.92 -11.29
C THR A 229 1.24 -21.90 -10.15
N ILE A 230 2.38 -22.58 -10.35
CA ILE A 230 3.47 -22.57 -9.35
C ILE A 230 3.96 -21.14 -9.10
N GLU A 231 3.99 -20.29 -10.12
CA GLU A 231 4.43 -18.89 -10.01
C GLU A 231 3.52 -18.06 -9.11
N GLU A 232 2.19 -18.15 -9.29
CA GLU A 232 1.20 -17.47 -8.45
C GLU A 232 1.34 -17.88 -6.98
N ILE A 233 1.39 -19.20 -6.72
CA ILE A 233 1.44 -19.71 -5.35
C ILE A 233 2.80 -19.46 -4.69
N SER A 234 3.91 -19.65 -5.41
CA SER A 234 5.25 -19.39 -4.86
C SER A 234 5.47 -17.90 -4.57
N THR A 235 4.93 -17.01 -5.39
CA THR A 235 4.96 -15.56 -5.13
C THR A 235 4.19 -15.21 -3.84
N ALA A 236 2.98 -15.74 -3.67
CA ALA A 236 2.20 -15.53 -2.45
C ALA A 236 2.89 -16.11 -1.20
N LEU A 237 3.50 -17.30 -1.33
CA LEU A 237 4.27 -17.93 -0.27
C LEU A 237 5.49 -17.09 0.15
N LEU A 238 6.27 -16.59 -0.82
CA LEU A 238 7.45 -15.76 -0.57
C LEU A 238 7.08 -14.43 0.10
N ALA A 239 5.94 -13.84 -0.27
CA ALA A 239 5.44 -12.63 0.39
C ALA A 239 5.09 -12.86 1.87
N LYS A 240 4.58 -14.04 2.24
CA LYS A 240 4.28 -14.42 3.63
C LYS A 240 5.50 -14.90 4.41
N ASN A 241 6.56 -15.31 3.72
CA ASN A 241 7.78 -15.87 4.31
C ASN A 241 9.03 -15.18 3.73
N PRO A 242 9.28 -13.91 4.10
CA PRO A 242 10.38 -13.11 3.54
C PRO A 242 11.77 -13.72 3.77
N ASP A 243 11.94 -14.49 4.85
CA ASP A 243 13.19 -15.21 5.15
C ASP A 243 13.54 -16.25 4.08
N LEU A 244 12.54 -16.82 3.39
CA LEU A 244 12.72 -17.80 2.31
C LEU A 244 13.24 -17.17 1.02
N VAL A 245 13.02 -15.86 0.78
CA VAL A 245 13.35 -15.17 -0.48
C VAL A 245 14.83 -15.32 -0.85
N LYS A 246 15.73 -15.26 0.14
CA LYS A 246 17.18 -15.42 -0.04
C LYS A 246 17.60 -16.83 -0.51
N TYR A 247 16.71 -17.81 -0.36
CA TYR A 247 16.95 -19.21 -0.66
C TYR A 247 16.05 -19.72 -1.80
N LYS A 248 15.31 -18.85 -2.49
CA LYS A 248 14.37 -19.23 -3.56
C LYS A 248 15.00 -20.12 -4.64
N ASP A 249 16.28 -19.88 -4.96
CA ASP A 249 16.98 -20.62 -6.01
C ASP A 249 17.48 -21.99 -5.52
N GLN A 250 17.46 -22.25 -4.22
CA GLN A 250 17.88 -23.50 -3.56
C GLN A 250 16.69 -24.41 -3.20
N VAL A 251 15.46 -23.98 -3.48
CA VAL A 251 14.24 -24.77 -3.25
C VAL A 251 13.50 -25.02 -4.56
N GLU A 252 12.75 -26.11 -4.61
CA GLU A 252 11.82 -26.43 -5.68
C GLU A 252 10.39 -26.49 -5.17
N PHE A 253 9.45 -26.13 -6.05
CA PHE A 253 8.02 -26.06 -5.75
C PHE A 253 7.29 -27.08 -6.63
N LYS A 254 6.46 -27.92 -6.02
CA LYS A 254 5.67 -28.95 -6.72
C LYS A 254 4.28 -29.05 -6.11
N PHE A 255 3.23 -29.10 -6.93
CA PHE A 255 1.89 -29.38 -6.41
C PHE A 255 1.79 -30.83 -5.92
N LYS A 256 0.99 -31.03 -4.86
CA LYS A 256 0.68 -32.37 -4.32
C LYS A 256 -0.79 -32.69 -4.53
N GLY A 257 -1.07 -33.61 -5.46
CA GLY A 257 -2.43 -34.05 -5.77
C GLY A 257 -3.28 -32.91 -6.34
N ASP A 258 -4.51 -32.80 -5.84
CA ASP A 258 -5.60 -31.98 -6.39
C ASP A 258 -5.49 -30.46 -6.05
N GLU A 259 -4.32 -29.88 -6.31
CA GLU A 259 -4.12 -28.44 -6.60
C GLU A 259 -4.27 -27.43 -5.45
N ASN A 260 -4.58 -27.82 -4.20
CA ASN A 260 -4.64 -26.89 -3.05
C ASN A 260 -3.45 -26.99 -2.08
N LYS A 261 -2.42 -27.75 -2.46
CA LYS A 261 -1.22 -27.98 -1.64
C LYS A 261 0.04 -27.86 -2.50
N LEU A 262 0.99 -27.07 -2.01
CA LEU A 262 2.31 -26.91 -2.60
C LEU A 262 3.35 -27.55 -1.69
N ILE A 263 4.20 -28.39 -2.26
CA ILE A 263 5.36 -28.96 -1.60
C ILE A 263 6.57 -28.10 -1.95
N VAL A 264 7.23 -27.58 -0.92
CA VAL A 264 8.51 -26.89 -1.03
C VAL A 264 9.58 -27.87 -0.57
N SER A 265 10.53 -28.20 -1.44
CA SER A 265 11.62 -29.14 -1.14
C SER A 265 12.97 -28.49 -1.39
N VAL A 266 13.97 -28.85 -0.59
CA VAL A 266 15.35 -28.42 -0.80
C VAL A 266 15.94 -29.13 -2.03
N LYS A 267 16.53 -28.37 -2.96
CA LYS A 267 17.20 -28.95 -4.13
C LYS A 267 18.45 -29.73 -3.72
N LYS A 268 18.83 -30.73 -4.52
CA LYS A 268 19.98 -31.61 -4.23
C LYS A 268 21.32 -30.88 -4.17
N ASP A 269 21.46 -29.76 -4.89
CA ASP A 269 22.65 -28.92 -4.99
C ASP A 269 22.63 -27.72 -4.03
N ALA A 270 21.63 -27.61 -3.16
CA ALA A 270 21.55 -26.56 -2.15
C ALA A 270 22.72 -26.66 -1.15
N LYS A 271 23.37 -25.53 -0.87
CA LYS A 271 24.53 -25.46 0.04
C LYS A 271 24.18 -24.90 1.41
N ASN A 272 23.12 -24.10 1.50
CA ASN A 272 22.81 -23.31 2.70
C ASN A 272 21.58 -23.84 3.47
N LEU A 273 20.95 -24.91 2.99
CA LEU A 273 19.77 -25.53 3.58
C LEU A 273 20.06 -26.98 3.96
N VAL A 274 19.39 -27.46 5.01
CA VAL A 274 19.48 -28.86 5.42
C VAL A 274 18.92 -29.75 4.31
N ALA A 275 19.70 -30.75 3.88
CA ALA A 275 19.31 -31.67 2.82
C ALA A 275 18.01 -32.41 3.18
N ASN A 276 17.21 -32.74 2.15
CA ASN A 276 15.90 -33.41 2.28
C ASN A 276 14.86 -32.62 3.10
N GLY A 277 15.06 -31.32 3.34
CA GLY A 277 14.03 -30.48 3.94
C GLY A 277 12.80 -30.41 3.03
N VAL A 278 11.62 -30.68 3.61
CA VAL A 278 10.33 -30.63 2.91
C VAL A 278 9.32 -29.93 3.79
N VAL A 279 8.57 -29.00 3.22
CA VAL A 279 7.45 -28.32 3.89
C VAL A 279 6.24 -28.37 2.97
N GLU A 280 5.09 -28.73 3.54
CA GLU A 280 3.80 -28.68 2.87
C GLU A 280 3.13 -27.34 3.18
N VAL A 281 2.72 -26.64 2.14
CA VAL A 281 2.05 -25.35 2.17
C VAL A 281 0.62 -25.54 1.68
N SER A 282 -0.35 -25.04 2.44
CA SER A 282 -1.77 -25.07 2.09
C SER A 282 -2.29 -23.69 1.70
N PHE A 283 -3.16 -23.64 0.70
CA PHE A 283 -3.79 -22.42 0.23
C PHE A 283 -5.21 -22.70 -0.27
N THR A 284 -6.00 -21.65 -0.39
CA THR A 284 -7.24 -21.63 -1.18
C THR A 284 -7.04 -20.71 -2.37
N THR A 285 -7.77 -20.94 -3.46
CA THR A 285 -7.68 -20.11 -4.66
C THR A 285 -8.93 -19.28 -4.84
N LYS A 286 -8.75 -18.04 -5.26
CA LYS A 286 -9.82 -17.16 -5.74
C LYS A 286 -9.47 -16.66 -7.13
N LYS A 287 -10.40 -16.73 -8.07
CA LYS A 287 -10.17 -16.15 -9.40
C LYS A 287 -10.00 -14.64 -9.31
N ALA A 288 -9.01 -14.12 -10.04
CA ALA A 288 -8.89 -12.70 -10.24
C ALA A 288 -10.17 -12.17 -10.93
N PRO A 289 -10.76 -11.08 -10.42
CA PRO A 289 -11.97 -10.52 -11.03
C PRO A 289 -11.65 -10.00 -12.43
N LYS A 290 -12.53 -10.30 -13.39
CA LYS A 290 -12.40 -9.83 -14.78
C LYS A 290 -13.08 -8.49 -14.98
N LYS A 291 -12.61 -7.68 -15.92
CA LYS A 291 -13.36 -6.48 -16.28
C LYS A 291 -14.52 -6.84 -17.20
N LEU A 292 -15.60 -6.06 -17.10
CA LEU A 292 -16.82 -6.31 -17.87
C LEU A 292 -16.59 -6.18 -19.39
N ASP A 293 -15.70 -5.28 -19.83
CA ASP A 293 -15.34 -5.07 -21.23
C ASP A 293 -14.44 -6.17 -21.82
N GLU A 294 -13.75 -6.94 -20.97
CA GLU A 294 -12.97 -8.12 -21.38
C GLU A 294 -13.87 -9.34 -21.66
N ILE A 295 -15.07 -9.38 -21.08
CA ILE A 295 -16.00 -10.51 -21.22
C ILE A 295 -17.18 -10.21 -22.14
N ILE A 296 -17.63 -8.95 -22.24
CA ILE A 296 -18.64 -8.52 -23.21
C ILE A 296 -17.92 -8.15 -24.51
N ILE A 297 -17.84 -9.14 -25.41
CA ILE A 297 -17.20 -9.01 -26.72
C ILE A 297 -18.20 -8.43 -27.74
N VAL A 298 -19.44 -8.92 -27.73
CA VAL A 298 -20.52 -8.47 -28.61
C VAL A 298 -21.34 -7.40 -27.88
N LYS A 299 -21.15 -6.13 -28.29
CA LYS A 299 -21.79 -4.95 -27.68
C LYS A 299 -23.04 -4.48 -28.41
N ASN A 300 -23.19 -4.89 -29.67
CA ASN A 300 -24.40 -4.66 -30.45
C ASN A 300 -25.34 -5.86 -30.29
N LEU A 301 -26.52 -5.67 -29.70
CA LEU A 301 -27.49 -6.72 -29.43
C LEU A 301 -28.45 -6.98 -30.59
N GLU A 302 -28.17 -6.39 -31.76
CA GLU A 302 -29.03 -6.47 -32.94
C GLU A 302 -30.43 -5.92 -32.65
N THR A 303 -31.47 -6.58 -33.16
CA THR A 303 -32.87 -6.18 -32.98
C THR A 303 -33.46 -6.87 -31.76
N ILE A 304 -34.03 -6.11 -30.84
CA ILE A 304 -34.77 -6.62 -29.68
C ILE A 304 -36.28 -6.48 -29.94
N GLU A 305 -36.98 -7.61 -29.90
CA GLU A 305 -38.44 -7.67 -29.98
C GLU A 305 -39.07 -7.20 -28.66
N VAL A 306 -39.98 -6.23 -28.73
CA VAL A 306 -40.62 -5.65 -27.55
C VAL A 306 -42.13 -5.44 -27.75
N GLU A 307 -42.88 -5.56 -26.65
CA GLU A 307 -44.32 -5.24 -26.64
C GLU A 307 -44.59 -3.73 -26.54
N LYS A 308 -43.67 -2.97 -25.93
CA LYS A 308 -43.72 -1.50 -25.77
C LYS A 308 -42.69 -0.81 -26.66
N SER A 309 -42.25 0.40 -26.33
CA SER A 309 -41.21 1.12 -27.09
C SER A 309 -39.79 0.87 -26.58
N ILE A 310 -39.61 0.62 -25.28
CA ILE A 310 -38.31 0.47 -24.63
C ILE A 310 -38.18 -0.98 -24.14
N PRO A 311 -37.04 -1.67 -24.40
CA PRO A 311 -36.79 -2.98 -23.84
C PRO A 311 -36.76 -2.98 -22.31
N THR A 312 -37.21 -4.07 -21.71
CA THR A 312 -37.02 -4.32 -20.28
C THR A 312 -35.56 -4.67 -19.97
N GLU A 313 -35.15 -4.49 -18.71
CA GLU A 313 -33.83 -4.93 -18.22
C GLU A 313 -33.60 -6.43 -18.52
N GLN A 314 -34.65 -7.25 -18.35
CA GLN A 314 -34.59 -8.69 -18.59
C GLN A 314 -34.35 -9.02 -20.08
N GLN A 315 -35.07 -8.34 -20.99
CA GLN A 315 -34.86 -8.53 -22.44
C GLN A 315 -33.44 -8.17 -22.87
N ILE A 316 -32.88 -7.08 -22.33
CA ILE A 316 -31.49 -6.68 -22.60
C ILE A 316 -30.51 -7.74 -22.09
N LEU A 317 -30.70 -8.22 -20.86
CA LEU A 317 -29.82 -9.25 -20.28
C LEU A 317 -29.89 -10.56 -21.07
N ASP A 318 -31.08 -11.01 -21.46
CA ASP A 318 -31.23 -12.25 -22.20
C ASP A 318 -30.61 -12.15 -23.61
N SER A 319 -30.80 -11.03 -24.33
CA SER A 319 -30.13 -10.79 -25.62
C SER A 319 -28.62 -10.70 -25.47
N LEU A 320 -28.12 -10.00 -24.45
CA LEU A 320 -26.69 -9.87 -24.17
C LEU A 320 -26.04 -11.23 -23.92
N VAL A 321 -26.67 -12.06 -23.10
CA VAL A 321 -26.18 -13.38 -22.73
C VAL A 321 -26.23 -14.34 -23.91
N ALA A 322 -27.28 -14.28 -24.74
CA ALA A 322 -27.38 -15.09 -25.96
C ALA A 322 -26.23 -14.84 -26.95
N LEU A 323 -25.77 -13.59 -27.06
CA LEU A 323 -24.71 -13.17 -27.98
C LEU A 323 -23.28 -13.32 -27.41
N ASN A 324 -23.14 -13.38 -26.09
CA ASN A 324 -21.83 -13.48 -25.41
C ASN A 324 -21.69 -14.84 -24.69
N LYS A 325 -21.11 -15.83 -25.39
CA LYS A 325 -20.88 -17.17 -24.82
C LYS A 325 -20.09 -17.10 -23.51
N GLY A 326 -20.60 -17.78 -22.48
CA GLY A 326 -19.97 -17.84 -21.16
C GLY A 326 -20.35 -16.69 -20.22
N LEU A 327 -21.12 -15.69 -20.69
CA LEU A 327 -21.58 -14.60 -19.83
C LEU A 327 -22.59 -15.07 -18.75
N GLU A 328 -23.24 -16.23 -18.96
CA GLU A 328 -24.17 -16.85 -18.01
C GLU A 328 -23.61 -16.96 -16.59
N VAL A 329 -22.32 -17.27 -16.45
CA VAL A 329 -21.65 -17.40 -15.15
C VAL A 329 -21.65 -16.08 -14.36
N PHE A 330 -21.78 -14.95 -15.07
CA PHE A 330 -21.76 -13.60 -14.51
C PHE A 330 -23.17 -12.97 -14.44
N LYS A 331 -24.23 -13.65 -14.88
CA LYS A 331 -25.61 -13.10 -14.95
C LYS A 331 -26.08 -12.52 -13.61
N ASN A 332 -25.67 -13.13 -12.51
CA ASN A 332 -26.02 -12.68 -11.16
C ASN A 332 -25.16 -11.51 -10.65
N GLU A 333 -24.02 -11.21 -11.28
CA GLU A 333 -23.10 -10.13 -10.91
C GLU A 333 -23.19 -8.90 -11.81
N ILE A 334 -24.07 -8.91 -12.82
CA ILE A 334 -24.31 -7.78 -13.71
C ILE A 334 -25.72 -7.20 -13.51
N VAL A 335 -25.89 -5.93 -13.86
CA VAL A 335 -27.16 -5.22 -13.81
C VAL A 335 -27.27 -4.23 -14.96
N VAL A 336 -28.47 -4.07 -15.52
CA VAL A 336 -28.76 -3.01 -16.49
C VAL A 336 -29.03 -1.73 -15.72
N GLN A 337 -28.30 -0.67 -16.01
CA GLN A 337 -28.50 0.63 -15.36
C GLN A 337 -29.78 1.30 -15.86
N LYS A 338 -30.34 2.19 -15.04
CA LYS A 338 -31.46 3.05 -15.43
C LYS A 338 -31.11 3.92 -16.63
N GLY A 339 -32.12 4.32 -17.40
CA GLY A 339 -31.94 5.15 -18.61
C GLY A 339 -31.81 4.35 -19.90
N ILE A 340 -32.48 3.20 -19.98
CA ILE A 340 -32.61 2.41 -21.21
C ILE A 340 -33.35 3.25 -22.26
N THR A 341 -32.84 3.28 -23.49
CA THR A 341 -33.48 3.95 -24.63
C THR A 341 -33.88 2.94 -25.70
N THR A 342 -34.44 3.42 -26.81
CA THR A 342 -34.75 2.58 -27.99
C THR A 342 -33.51 2.13 -28.77
N LYS A 343 -32.31 2.63 -28.42
CA LYS A 343 -31.07 2.41 -29.17
C LYS A 343 -29.90 1.91 -28.32
N SER A 344 -29.96 2.09 -27.01
CA SER A 344 -28.83 1.78 -26.14
C SER A 344 -29.23 1.52 -24.70
N ALA A 345 -28.39 0.77 -24.00
CA ALA A 345 -28.45 0.59 -22.56
C ALA A 345 -27.03 0.52 -22.00
N ILE A 346 -26.88 0.67 -20.68
CA ILE A 346 -25.61 0.46 -20.00
C ILE A 346 -25.76 -0.75 -19.09
N VAL A 347 -24.85 -1.71 -19.21
CA VAL A 347 -24.72 -2.82 -18.26
C VAL A 347 -23.50 -2.59 -17.39
N ALA A 348 -23.62 -2.85 -16.11
CA ALA A 348 -22.54 -2.66 -15.14
C ALA A 348 -22.38 -3.89 -14.25
N ALA A 349 -21.16 -4.10 -13.76
CA ALA A 349 -20.91 -5.02 -12.66
C ALA A 349 -21.51 -4.44 -11.37
N LYS A 350 -22.20 -5.29 -10.60
CA LYS A 350 -22.74 -4.92 -9.29
C LYS A 350 -21.62 -4.57 -8.31
N ASP A 351 -21.94 -3.78 -7.29
CA ASP A 351 -20.95 -3.36 -6.28
C ASP A 351 -20.43 -4.52 -5.41
N ASP A 352 -21.23 -5.59 -5.28
CA ASP A 352 -20.92 -6.82 -4.54
C ASP A 352 -20.36 -7.95 -5.42
N ALA A 353 -20.03 -7.66 -6.68
CA ALA A 353 -19.47 -8.63 -7.61
C ALA A 353 -18.12 -9.20 -7.11
N THR A 354 -17.94 -10.52 -7.23
CA THR A 354 -16.74 -11.24 -6.80
C THR A 354 -15.91 -11.78 -7.96
N LEU A 355 -16.55 -12.06 -9.09
CA LEU A 355 -15.95 -12.54 -10.33
C LEU A 355 -15.68 -11.40 -11.32
N LEU A 356 -16.31 -10.24 -11.12
CA LEU A 356 -16.11 -9.03 -11.90
C LEU A 356 -15.48 -7.91 -11.09
N VAL A 357 -14.77 -7.00 -11.77
CA VAL A 357 -14.29 -5.76 -11.17
C VAL A 357 -15.50 -4.83 -10.96
N PRO A 358 -15.84 -4.47 -9.70
CA PRO A 358 -16.99 -3.61 -9.43
C PRO A 358 -16.88 -2.26 -10.13
N LYS A 359 -18.02 -1.63 -10.44
CA LYS A 359 -18.12 -0.31 -11.11
C LYS A 359 -17.60 -0.27 -12.55
N THR A 360 -17.21 -1.40 -13.13
CA THR A 360 -16.99 -1.47 -14.58
C THR A 360 -18.34 -1.48 -15.30
N SER A 361 -18.43 -0.76 -16.41
CA SER A 361 -19.66 -0.67 -17.22
C SER A 361 -19.36 -0.74 -18.71
N VAL A 362 -20.33 -1.22 -19.47
CA VAL A 362 -20.28 -1.36 -20.92
C VAL A 362 -21.57 -0.79 -21.49
N LYS A 363 -21.42 0.14 -22.44
CA LYS A 363 -22.54 0.62 -23.25
C LYS A 363 -22.84 -0.40 -24.33
N LEU A 364 -24.12 -0.75 -24.43
CA LEU A 364 -24.67 -1.64 -25.43
C LEU A 364 -25.48 -0.83 -26.44
N GLU A 365 -25.49 -1.29 -27.67
CA GLU A 365 -26.25 -0.70 -28.78
C GLU A 365 -27.21 -1.75 -29.34
N PHE A 366 -28.38 -1.33 -29.81
CA PHE A 366 -29.38 -2.21 -30.40
C PHE A 366 -30.39 -1.39 -31.22
N SER A 367 -31.21 -2.10 -31.98
CA SER A 367 -32.45 -1.57 -32.54
C SER A 367 -33.64 -2.26 -31.87
N VAL A 368 -34.81 -1.63 -31.98
CA VAL A 368 -36.03 -2.15 -31.38
C VAL A 368 -37.05 -2.44 -32.47
N ASN A 369 -37.61 -3.65 -32.44
CA ASN A 369 -38.81 -3.98 -33.20
C ASN A 369 -40.00 -4.00 -32.23
N SER A 370 -40.82 -2.97 -32.31
CA SER A 370 -41.98 -2.80 -31.46
C SER A 370 -43.25 -3.19 -32.20
N LYS A 371 -44.18 -3.81 -31.48
CA LYS A 371 -45.56 -4.04 -31.97
C LYS A 371 -46.44 -2.79 -31.93
N LEU A 372 -45.97 -1.71 -31.29
CA LEU A 372 -46.72 -0.46 -31.25
C LEU A 372 -46.71 0.23 -32.63
N PRO A 373 -47.82 0.87 -33.03
CA PRO A 373 -47.88 1.61 -34.27
C PRO A 373 -46.92 2.81 -34.24
N LYS A 374 -46.35 3.09 -35.41
CA LYS A 374 -45.45 4.22 -35.67
C LYS A 374 -46.23 5.43 -36.17
N LEU A 375 -45.79 6.66 -35.88
CA LEU A 375 -46.44 7.88 -36.38
C LEU A 375 -46.51 7.89 -37.91
N SER A 376 -45.42 7.50 -38.57
CA SER A 376 -45.33 7.35 -40.02
C SER A 376 -46.37 6.40 -40.63
N SER A 377 -46.92 5.46 -39.85
CA SER A 377 -48.01 4.59 -40.30
C SER A 377 -49.40 5.21 -40.13
N LEU A 378 -49.54 6.14 -39.17
CA LEU A 378 -50.82 6.75 -38.79
C LEU A 378 -51.06 8.12 -39.45
N ILE A 379 -49.99 8.86 -39.76
CA ILE A 379 -50.03 10.19 -40.37
C ILE A 379 -49.58 10.04 -41.83
N LYS A 380 -50.56 10.01 -42.74
CA LYS A 380 -50.36 9.83 -44.18
C LYS A 380 -50.41 11.16 -44.95
N GLN A 381 -51.13 12.16 -44.40
CA GLN A 381 -51.19 13.52 -44.92
C GLN A 381 -50.45 14.47 -43.99
N THR A 382 -49.32 14.99 -44.47
CA THR A 382 -48.45 15.91 -43.72
C THR A 382 -48.77 17.37 -44.00
N ASP A 383 -49.41 17.68 -45.13
CA ASP A 383 -49.93 19.02 -45.41
C ASP A 383 -51.32 19.17 -44.78
N LEU A 384 -51.41 20.01 -43.75
CA LEU A 384 -52.65 20.27 -43.03
C LEU A 384 -53.50 21.36 -43.69
N GLY A 385 -53.01 21.96 -44.78
CA GLY A 385 -53.69 23.03 -45.50
C GLY A 385 -53.69 24.32 -44.69
N LYS A 386 -54.85 24.97 -44.62
CA LYS A 386 -54.99 26.26 -43.91
C LYS A 386 -55.50 26.05 -42.50
N ILE A 387 -54.86 26.69 -41.53
CA ILE A 387 -55.23 26.64 -40.11
C ILE A 387 -55.35 28.05 -39.53
N GLU A 388 -56.28 28.23 -38.59
CA GLU A 388 -56.46 29.49 -37.85
C GLU A 388 -55.64 29.41 -36.56
N GLU A 389 -54.61 30.25 -36.43
CA GLU A 389 -53.74 30.25 -35.24
C GLU A 389 -54.50 30.69 -33.99
N ILE A 390 -54.31 29.94 -32.89
CA ILE A 390 -54.73 30.37 -31.56
C ILE A 390 -53.60 31.22 -30.96
N GLU A 391 -53.86 32.50 -30.70
CA GLU A 391 -52.87 33.43 -30.16
C GLU A 391 -52.22 32.87 -28.88
N GLY A 392 -50.88 32.74 -28.91
CA GLY A 392 -50.09 32.24 -27.78
C GLY A 392 -50.00 30.71 -27.64
N ASP A 393 -50.45 29.94 -28.63
CA ASP A 393 -50.38 28.47 -28.62
C ASP A 393 -48.97 27.92 -28.81
N ASN A 394 -48.26 27.74 -27.70
CA ASN A 394 -46.93 27.13 -27.70
C ASN A 394 -46.94 25.59 -27.59
N ASN A 395 -48.11 24.96 -27.40
CA ASN A 395 -48.26 23.51 -27.20
C ASN A 395 -48.88 22.78 -28.41
N GLY A 396 -49.11 23.51 -29.51
CA GLY A 396 -49.59 22.99 -30.78
C GLY A 396 -51.04 22.51 -30.75
N GLU A 397 -51.89 23.06 -29.87
CA GLU A 397 -53.32 22.75 -29.84
C GLU A 397 -54.01 23.09 -31.18
N THR A 398 -53.60 24.19 -31.81
CA THR A 398 -53.99 24.65 -33.14
C THR A 398 -53.79 23.57 -34.20
N VAL A 399 -52.72 22.78 -34.05
CA VAL A 399 -52.31 21.75 -35.03
C VAL A 399 -53.07 20.44 -34.81
N LYS A 400 -53.51 20.13 -33.58
CA LYS A 400 -54.12 18.85 -33.23
C LYS A 400 -55.42 18.57 -33.97
N VAL A 401 -56.31 19.56 -34.06
CA VAL A 401 -57.63 19.37 -34.68
C VAL A 401 -57.52 19.13 -36.21
N PRO A 402 -56.78 19.96 -36.97
CA PRO A 402 -56.50 19.70 -38.39
C PRO A 402 -55.80 18.36 -38.62
N LEU A 403 -54.80 18.03 -37.78
CA LEU A 403 -54.07 16.77 -37.86
C LEU A 403 -55.01 15.56 -37.70
N ALA A 404 -55.86 15.55 -36.67
CA ALA A 404 -56.82 14.47 -36.43
C ALA A 404 -57.90 14.37 -37.51
N LYS A 405 -58.30 15.49 -38.11
CA LYS A 405 -59.29 15.52 -39.19
C LYS A 405 -58.76 14.88 -40.47
N LEU A 406 -57.53 15.18 -40.85
CA LEU A 406 -56.91 14.68 -42.09
C LEU A 406 -56.31 13.28 -41.93
N ASN A 407 -55.97 12.90 -40.70
CA ASN A 407 -55.44 11.59 -40.35
C ASN A 407 -56.29 10.94 -39.25
N PRO A 408 -57.51 10.43 -39.55
CA PRO A 408 -58.45 9.95 -38.53
C PRO A 408 -57.89 8.87 -37.59
N GLU A 409 -56.94 8.06 -38.07
CA GLU A 409 -56.27 7.02 -37.27
C GLU A 409 -55.46 7.61 -36.09
N ILE A 410 -54.95 8.84 -36.20
CA ILE A 410 -54.18 9.50 -35.12
C ILE A 410 -55.07 10.08 -34.02
N ALA A 411 -56.37 10.25 -34.25
CA ALA A 411 -57.28 10.90 -33.30
C ALA A 411 -57.29 10.20 -31.93
N ASN A 412 -57.19 8.86 -31.92
CA ASN A 412 -57.12 8.05 -30.70
C ASN A 412 -55.80 8.19 -29.92
N TYR A 413 -54.78 8.80 -30.53
CA TYR A 413 -53.44 8.94 -29.99
C TYR A 413 -52.99 10.39 -29.83
N ILE A 414 -53.86 11.37 -30.09
CA ILE A 414 -53.49 12.80 -30.06
C ILE A 414 -52.90 13.24 -28.71
N ASN A 415 -53.35 12.62 -27.62
CA ASN A 415 -52.87 12.88 -26.26
C ASN A 415 -51.51 12.23 -25.96
N GLU A 416 -51.03 11.34 -26.82
CA GLU A 416 -49.72 10.70 -26.74
C GLU A 416 -48.63 11.52 -27.45
N LEU A 417 -48.98 12.66 -28.04
CA LEU A 417 -48.07 13.46 -28.88
C LEU A 417 -47.52 14.69 -28.14
N VAL A 418 -46.30 15.06 -28.51
CA VAL A 418 -45.68 16.37 -28.26
C VAL A 418 -45.59 17.08 -29.60
N ILE A 419 -46.26 18.22 -29.73
CA ILE A 419 -46.24 19.03 -30.94
C ILE A 419 -45.39 20.26 -30.65
N SER A 420 -44.38 20.49 -31.49
CA SER A 420 -43.52 21.65 -31.43
C SER A 420 -43.80 22.50 -32.67
N PRO A 421 -44.71 23.49 -32.58
CA PRO A 421 -45.05 24.33 -33.71
C PRO A 421 -43.98 25.39 -33.99
N ASP A 422 -43.75 25.63 -35.27
CA ASP A 422 -43.03 26.76 -35.83
C ASP A 422 -43.96 27.48 -36.82
N TYR A 423 -44.78 28.38 -36.26
CA TYR A 423 -45.74 29.15 -37.02
C TYR A 423 -45.10 30.08 -38.05
N SER A 424 -43.86 30.53 -37.79
CA SER A 424 -43.12 31.40 -38.72
C SER A 424 -42.76 30.69 -40.03
N GLU A 425 -42.50 29.39 -39.95
CA GLU A 425 -42.22 28.55 -41.11
C GLU A 425 -43.44 27.81 -41.65
N GLY A 426 -44.59 27.90 -40.97
CA GLY A 426 -45.78 27.12 -41.30
C GLY A 426 -45.53 25.61 -41.14
N LYS A 427 -44.80 25.20 -40.10
CA LYS A 427 -44.40 23.81 -39.87
C LYS A 427 -44.60 23.40 -38.43
N SER A 428 -44.76 22.12 -38.18
CA SER A 428 -44.71 21.54 -36.84
C SER A 428 -43.98 20.21 -36.84
N ILE A 429 -43.15 20.00 -35.83
CA ILE A 429 -42.57 18.68 -35.55
C ILE A 429 -43.45 17.98 -34.53
N ILE A 430 -43.96 16.81 -34.90
CA ILE A 430 -44.76 15.95 -34.05
C ILE A 430 -43.87 14.81 -33.58
N LYS A 431 -43.78 14.64 -32.27
CA LYS A 431 -43.10 13.52 -31.61
C LYS A 431 -44.08 12.77 -30.73
N VAL A 432 -43.76 11.52 -30.43
CA VAL A 432 -44.46 10.77 -29.39
C VAL A 432 -43.89 11.15 -28.02
N LYS A 433 -44.73 11.23 -27.00
CA LYS A 433 -44.29 11.43 -25.60
C LYS A 433 -43.42 10.25 -25.16
N ASP A 434 -42.32 10.53 -24.47
CA ASP A 434 -41.44 9.49 -23.91
C ASP A 434 -42.17 8.53 -22.96
N SER A 435 -43.26 8.98 -22.33
CA SER A 435 -44.10 8.18 -21.44
C SER A 435 -45.21 7.40 -22.16
N SER A 436 -45.28 7.43 -23.50
CA SER A 436 -46.36 6.76 -24.23
C SER A 436 -46.23 5.24 -24.13
N GLU A 437 -47.34 4.58 -23.80
CA GLU A 437 -47.44 3.12 -23.83
C GLU A 437 -48.17 2.61 -25.08
N LYS A 438 -48.65 3.52 -25.95
CA LYS A 438 -49.52 3.19 -27.09
C LYS A 438 -48.89 3.43 -28.45
N LEU A 439 -47.88 4.30 -28.53
CA LEU A 439 -47.16 4.63 -29.76
C LEU A 439 -45.66 4.37 -29.60
N PHE A 440 -45.00 4.07 -30.72
CA PHE A 440 -43.54 3.92 -30.75
C PHE A 440 -42.83 5.27 -30.56
N ILE A 441 -41.99 5.40 -29.52
CA ILE A 441 -41.48 6.71 -29.07
C ILE A 441 -40.39 7.34 -29.94
N ASP A 442 -39.65 6.56 -30.73
CA ASP A 442 -38.50 7.03 -31.52
C ASP A 442 -38.90 7.37 -32.97
N ASP A 443 -40.17 7.76 -33.16
CA ASP A 443 -40.70 8.26 -34.43
C ASP A 443 -41.02 9.76 -34.32
N GLN A 444 -40.76 10.49 -35.40
CA GLN A 444 -41.10 11.90 -35.51
C GLN A 444 -41.55 12.22 -36.93
N ILE A 445 -42.49 13.14 -37.07
CA ILE A 445 -42.97 13.57 -38.38
C ILE A 445 -43.09 15.09 -38.43
N GLU A 446 -42.71 15.66 -39.57
CA GLU A 446 -42.93 17.07 -39.88
C GLU A 446 -44.26 17.21 -40.62
N VAL A 447 -45.07 18.18 -40.20
CA VAL A 447 -46.29 18.59 -40.89
C VAL A 447 -46.22 20.05 -41.28
N THR A 448 -46.87 20.43 -42.36
CA THR A 448 -46.86 21.79 -42.93
C THR A 448 -48.27 22.38 -42.95
N TYR A 449 -48.38 23.70 -42.88
CA TYR A 449 -49.64 24.42 -42.95
C TYR A 449 -49.45 25.89 -43.33
N GLN A 450 -50.53 26.54 -43.73
CA GLN A 450 -50.62 27.99 -43.93
C GLN A 450 -51.49 28.61 -42.85
N ILE A 451 -51.01 29.65 -42.19
CA ILE A 451 -51.77 30.38 -41.18
C ILE A 451 -52.68 31.40 -41.89
N ILE A 452 -53.95 31.44 -41.50
CA ILE A 452 -54.86 32.52 -41.86
C ILE A 452 -55.03 33.41 -40.63
N GLU A 453 -54.64 34.68 -40.73
CA GLU A 453 -54.94 35.68 -39.72
C GLU A 453 -56.43 36.03 -39.78
N ASN A 454 -57.17 35.81 -38.68
CA ASN A 454 -58.51 36.35 -38.53
C ASN A 454 -58.39 37.87 -38.33
N ASN A 455 -58.43 38.62 -39.43
CA ASN A 455 -58.71 40.05 -39.39
C ASN A 455 -60.16 40.24 -38.93
N VAL A 456 -60.38 40.32 -37.62
CA VAL A 456 -61.62 40.91 -37.10
C VAL A 456 -61.50 42.41 -37.30
N GLU A 457 -62.16 42.91 -38.33
CA GLU A 457 -62.36 44.33 -38.58
C GLU A 457 -63.14 44.93 -37.38
N PRO A 458 -62.61 45.95 -36.68
CA PRO A 458 -63.30 46.51 -35.52
C PRO A 458 -64.51 47.34 -35.97
N GLU A 459 -65.72 46.96 -35.53
CA GLU A 459 -66.91 47.80 -35.68
C GLU A 459 -66.70 49.17 -35.02
N ALA A 460 -67.12 50.22 -35.72
CA ALA A 460 -66.91 51.62 -35.37
C ALA A 460 -67.54 52.02 -34.01
N PRO A 461 -66.96 53.00 -33.29
CA PRO A 461 -67.43 53.41 -31.97
C PRO A 461 -68.68 54.29 -32.06
N VAL A 462 -69.69 53.99 -31.23
CA VAL A 462 -70.83 54.90 -30.99
C VAL A 462 -70.53 55.74 -29.74
N GLU A 463 -70.52 57.07 -29.91
CA GLU A 463 -70.33 58.09 -28.88
C GLU A 463 -71.54 58.26 -27.93
N PRO A 464 -71.36 58.91 -26.76
CA PRO A 464 -72.28 58.85 -25.62
C PRO A 464 -73.33 59.98 -25.61
N GLU A 465 -74.51 59.73 -25.04
CA GLU A 465 -75.43 60.80 -24.64
C GLU A 465 -75.77 60.80 -23.13
N THR A 466 -75.90 62.02 -22.62
CA THR A 466 -75.90 62.54 -21.24
C THR A 466 -77.30 62.67 -20.57
N PRO A 467 -77.42 63.02 -19.26
CA PRO A 467 -78.48 62.55 -18.34
C PRO A 467 -79.62 63.55 -18.03
N VAL A 468 -80.73 63.08 -17.42
CA VAL A 468 -81.75 63.95 -16.76
C VAL A 468 -82.27 63.39 -15.41
N ASN A 469 -81.76 63.99 -14.34
CA ASN A 469 -82.37 64.59 -13.13
C ASN A 469 -83.59 63.99 -12.35
N ILE A 470 -83.28 63.41 -11.17
CA ILE A 470 -83.78 63.62 -9.79
C ILE A 470 -85.27 63.93 -9.49
N ALA A 471 -85.86 63.09 -8.62
CA ALA A 471 -86.74 63.51 -7.53
C ALA A 471 -86.46 62.71 -6.23
N LYS A 472 -86.38 63.41 -5.10
CA LYS A 472 -86.17 63.00 -3.68
C LYS A 472 -87.50 63.32 -2.91
N PRO A 473 -87.71 63.06 -1.59
CA PRO A 473 -87.04 62.20 -0.59
C PRO A 473 -88.00 61.33 0.28
N ALA A 474 -87.39 60.55 1.20
CA ALA A 474 -87.79 60.17 2.58
C ALA A 474 -87.68 58.64 2.78
N ASP A 475 -87.15 58.06 3.85
CA ASP A 475 -86.42 58.49 5.04
C ASP A 475 -85.77 57.22 5.64
N SER A 476 -84.90 57.37 6.62
CA SER A 476 -84.41 56.35 7.58
C SER A 476 -83.51 55.18 7.09
N ALA A 477 -82.21 55.34 7.32
CA ALA A 477 -81.37 54.53 8.23
C ALA A 477 -79.90 54.48 7.75
N LYS A 478 -79.00 55.07 8.54
CA LYS A 478 -77.53 55.14 8.35
C LYS A 478 -76.84 54.33 9.48
N PRO A 479 -75.53 54.03 9.43
CA PRO A 479 -75.02 52.65 9.32
C PRO A 479 -73.93 52.33 10.38
N VAL A 480 -73.16 51.26 10.12
CA VAL A 480 -71.83 50.88 10.69
C VAL A 480 -71.94 49.98 11.95
N ALA A 481 -71.68 48.66 11.88
CA ALA A 481 -70.41 47.88 11.88
C ALA A 481 -69.73 47.77 13.27
N PRO A 482 -68.69 46.92 13.44
CA PRO A 482 -68.63 45.45 13.37
C PRO A 482 -68.17 44.85 14.73
N VAL A 483 -68.60 43.65 15.17
CA VAL A 483 -67.90 42.90 16.23
C VAL A 483 -68.00 41.38 16.08
N ASN A 484 -66.85 40.78 16.35
CA ASN A 484 -66.37 39.41 16.42
C ASN A 484 -66.64 38.74 17.80
N VAL A 485 -67.08 37.48 17.88
CA VAL A 485 -67.01 36.59 19.08
C VAL A 485 -67.29 35.13 18.63
N SER A 486 -66.73 34.01 19.12
CA SER A 486 -65.38 33.57 19.51
C SER A 486 -65.43 32.07 19.92
N LYS A 487 -64.33 31.32 19.69
CA LYS A 487 -63.74 30.16 20.45
C LYS A 487 -64.56 28.85 20.62
N PRO A 488 -63.92 27.66 20.88
CA PRO A 488 -62.95 27.36 21.97
C PRO A 488 -61.57 26.85 21.48
N ALA A 489 -60.43 27.24 22.09
CA ALA A 489 -59.72 26.74 23.29
C ALA A 489 -58.85 25.51 22.97
N ASP A 490 -57.54 25.69 22.73
CA ASP A 490 -56.40 25.72 23.67
C ASP A 490 -55.67 24.37 23.69
N SER A 491 -54.41 24.34 23.25
CA SER A 491 -53.28 24.01 24.13
C SER A 491 -51.90 24.04 23.42
N ALA A 492 -51.02 24.80 24.06
CA ALA A 492 -49.57 24.67 24.21
C ALA A 492 -48.61 24.76 23.00
N LYS A 493 -47.69 25.71 23.17
CA LYS A 493 -46.67 26.26 22.28
C LYS A 493 -45.36 25.43 22.31
N PRO A 494 -44.57 25.35 21.22
CA PRO A 494 -43.26 24.71 21.23
C PRO A 494 -42.17 25.62 21.81
N VAL A 495 -41.21 25.01 22.51
CA VAL A 495 -39.98 25.63 23.05
C VAL A 495 -38.80 25.29 22.14
N ALA A 496 -37.84 26.22 22.05
CA ALA A 496 -36.67 26.31 21.18
C ALA A 496 -35.71 25.10 21.17
N PRO A 497 -34.85 24.95 20.14
CA PRO A 497 -33.93 23.81 20.01
C PRO A 497 -32.70 23.98 20.89
N VAL A 498 -32.37 22.95 21.68
CA VAL A 498 -31.12 22.86 22.44
C VAL A 498 -30.27 21.71 21.92
N ASN A 499 -29.15 22.12 21.35
CA ASN A 499 -27.80 21.57 21.37
C ASN A 499 -27.55 20.04 21.44
N VAL A 500 -26.75 19.61 20.46
CA VAL A 500 -26.21 18.28 20.25
C VAL A 500 -25.30 17.86 21.41
N SER A 501 -25.57 16.71 22.02
CA SER A 501 -24.66 16.03 22.94
C SER A 501 -24.58 14.53 22.59
N LYS A 502 -23.43 14.15 22.06
CA LYS A 502 -22.72 12.85 22.05
C LYS A 502 -23.34 11.70 22.89
N PRO A 503 -23.40 10.46 22.40
CA PRO A 503 -23.46 9.28 23.27
C PRO A 503 -22.03 8.80 23.62
N ALA A 504 -21.82 8.55 24.91
CA ALA A 504 -20.68 7.80 25.42
C ALA A 504 -21.13 6.39 25.85
N ASP A 505 -20.23 5.45 25.60
CA ASP A 505 -19.88 4.28 26.40
C ASP A 505 -20.80 3.04 26.53
N SER A 506 -20.20 1.94 26.02
CA SER A 506 -19.84 0.74 26.79
C SER A 506 -20.96 -0.14 27.35
N ALA A 507 -21.31 -1.18 26.57
CA ALA A 507 -21.89 -2.42 27.09
C ALA A 507 -20.87 -3.57 26.92
N LYS A 508 -20.42 -4.09 28.06
CA LYS A 508 -19.62 -5.31 28.24
C LYS A 508 -20.56 -6.52 28.28
N PRO A 509 -20.18 -7.70 27.74
CA PRO A 509 -20.71 -8.96 28.22
C PRO A 509 -19.64 -9.81 28.91
N VAL A 510 -19.96 -10.09 30.18
CA VAL A 510 -19.92 -11.37 30.93
C VAL A 510 -19.04 -12.53 30.41
N VAL A 511 -18.31 -13.06 31.39
CA VAL A 511 -17.50 -14.28 31.46
C VAL A 511 -18.27 -15.55 31.12
N SER A 512 -17.66 -16.48 30.39
CA SER A 512 -17.97 -17.92 30.49
C SER A 512 -16.67 -18.72 30.58
N SER A 513 -16.51 -19.38 31.72
CA SER A 513 -15.58 -20.47 31.98
C SER A 513 -16.13 -21.77 31.39
N ASN A 514 -15.28 -22.58 30.73
CA ASN A 514 -15.15 -24.02 30.98
C ASN A 514 -14.13 -24.70 30.04
N SER A 515 -13.25 -25.49 30.67
CA SER A 515 -12.46 -26.65 30.19
C SER A 515 -11.36 -26.43 29.16
#